data_AF-A0A6M0RWV0-F1
#
_entry.id   AF-A0A6M0RWV0-F1
#
_cell.length_a   1.000
_cell.length_b   1.000
_cell.length_c   1.000
_cell.angle_alpha   90.00
_cell.angle_beta   90.00
_cell.angle_gamma   90.00
#
_symmetry.space_group_name_H-M   'P 1'
#
loop_
_entity.id
_entity.type
_entity.pdbx_description
1 polymer ?
#
loop_
_entity_poly.entity_id
_entity_poly.type
_entity_poly.pdbx_seq_one_letter_code
_entity_poly.pdbx_strand_id
1 'polypeptide(L)'
;MSHSIVKQAIPIELLEQIRSNEKLQILIKEIWSYGSGMFLWFNALPTSDPDYFREPTIDVFIQDYEEDYEAFNGSEDKRLFPFTPGKDLNTYCDLLEQLLEQFKAEDPLLAQRKIYFGTRIDRLVHSCLLKVLEIKFPLNTQLADLAIWGGEHINSSNLRYLTSGQVKEIAQILCKIRVDELLHHFDTSVYAPEDWLEDCRKASQEFKRCFAEAAEKEQVILATII
;
A
#
# COMPACT_ATOMS: atom_id res chain seq x y z
N MET A 1 -5.06 4.02 -18.73
CA MET A 1 -5.16 3.01 -17.66
C MET A 1 -4.70 3.66 -16.36
N SER A 2 -5.55 3.66 -15.33
CA SER A 2 -5.36 4.33 -14.04
C SER A 2 -4.93 3.24 -13.06
N HIS A 3 -3.71 3.30 -12.52
CA HIS A 3 -3.23 2.29 -11.57
C HIS A 3 -3.34 2.84 -10.15
N SER A 4 -3.90 2.07 -9.22
CA SER A 4 -3.99 2.44 -7.79
C SER A 4 -2.75 1.87 -7.12
N ILE A 5 -2.14 2.63 -6.21
CA ILE A 5 -0.98 2.12 -5.47
C ILE A 5 -1.28 2.06 -3.99
N VAL A 6 -0.96 0.91 -3.43
CA VAL A 6 -0.95 0.68 -1.99
C VAL A 6 0.50 0.59 -1.53
N LYS A 7 0.85 1.33 -0.48
CA LYS A 7 2.17 1.27 0.15
C LYS A 7 2.04 0.87 1.61
N GLN A 8 2.90 -0.02 2.08
CA GLN A 8 2.98 -0.45 3.47
C GLN A 8 4.45 -0.51 3.88
N ALA A 9 4.82 0.15 4.97
CA ALA A 9 6.08 -0.13 5.63
C ALA A 9 6.01 -1.53 6.26
N ILE A 10 6.99 -2.40 6.00
CA ILE A 10 7.08 -3.74 6.60
C ILE A 10 8.50 -4.08 7.06
N PRO A 11 8.66 -4.97 8.05
CA PRO A 11 9.97 -5.53 8.40
C PRO A 11 10.57 -6.30 7.22
N ILE A 12 11.91 -6.38 7.17
CA ILE A 12 12.61 -7.11 6.12
C ILE A 12 12.36 -8.62 6.22
N GLU A 13 12.14 -9.14 7.42
CA GLU A 13 11.81 -10.53 7.70
C GLU A 13 10.48 -10.92 7.05
N LEU A 14 9.46 -10.05 7.14
CA LEU A 14 8.18 -10.25 6.46
C LEU A 14 8.36 -10.23 4.94
N LEU A 15 9.17 -9.31 4.40
CA LEU A 15 9.48 -9.28 2.98
C LEU A 15 10.12 -10.60 2.51
N GLU A 16 11.10 -11.13 3.22
CA GLU A 16 11.77 -12.38 2.83
C GLU A 16 10.82 -13.59 2.88
N GLN A 17 9.92 -13.65 3.87
CA GLN A 17 8.86 -14.67 3.91
C GLN A 17 7.92 -14.55 2.70
N ILE A 18 7.49 -13.34 2.34
CA ILE A 18 6.69 -13.08 1.14
C ILE A 18 7.44 -13.53 -0.11
N ARG A 19 8.71 -13.14 -0.28
CA ARG A 19 9.54 -13.52 -1.45
C ARG A 19 9.68 -15.03 -1.61
N SER A 20 9.71 -15.77 -0.51
CA SER A 20 9.84 -17.23 -0.52
C SER A 20 8.55 -17.99 -0.90
N ASN A 21 7.40 -17.31 -0.98
CA ASN A 21 6.11 -17.96 -1.13
C ASN A 21 5.20 -17.31 -2.19
N GLU A 22 5.16 -17.89 -3.39
CA GLU A 22 4.42 -17.37 -4.54
C GLU A 22 2.90 -17.23 -4.28
N LYS A 23 2.27 -18.21 -3.63
CA LYS A 23 0.84 -18.14 -3.30
C LYS A 23 0.55 -17.03 -2.28
N LEU A 24 1.43 -16.79 -1.32
CA LEU A 24 1.31 -15.66 -0.39
C LEU A 24 1.47 -14.31 -1.13
N GLN A 25 2.36 -14.22 -2.12
CA GLN A 25 2.49 -13.02 -2.95
C GLN A 25 1.22 -12.73 -3.76
N ILE A 26 0.65 -13.77 -4.37
CA ILE A 26 -0.61 -13.64 -5.09
C ILE A 26 -1.72 -13.22 -4.12
N LEU A 27 -1.81 -13.85 -2.94
CA LEU A 27 -2.81 -13.51 -1.93
C LEU A 27 -2.70 -12.05 -1.49
N ILE A 28 -1.48 -11.61 -1.18
CA ILE A 28 -1.20 -10.22 -0.79
C ILE A 28 -1.57 -9.26 -1.91
N LYS A 29 -1.22 -9.58 -3.16
CA LYS A 29 -1.58 -8.74 -4.30
C LYS A 29 -3.09 -8.59 -4.40
N GLU A 30 -3.85 -9.68 -4.32
CA GLU A 30 -5.31 -9.63 -4.38
C GLU A 30 -5.87 -8.94 -3.12
N ILE A 31 -5.64 -9.45 -1.92
CA ILE A 31 -6.17 -8.87 -0.66
C ILE A 31 -5.76 -7.40 -0.45
N TRP A 32 -4.50 -7.03 -0.68
CA TRP A 32 -4.08 -5.63 -0.50
C TRP A 32 -4.57 -4.71 -1.62
N SER A 33 -4.99 -5.26 -2.77
CA SER A 33 -5.50 -4.49 -3.91
C SER A 33 -6.99 -4.15 -3.87
N TYR A 34 -7.80 -4.89 -3.11
CA TYR A 34 -9.25 -4.64 -2.95
C TYR A 34 -9.53 -3.43 -2.03
N GLY A 35 -9.05 -2.26 -2.43
CA GLY A 35 -9.01 -1.02 -1.66
C GLY A 35 -10.24 -0.68 -0.80
N SER A 36 -9.93 -0.15 0.38
CA SER A 36 -10.76 0.63 1.33
C SER A 36 -11.64 -0.11 2.36
N GLY A 37 -12.39 -1.16 2.02
CA GLY A 37 -13.21 -1.88 3.02
C GLY A 37 -12.36 -2.74 3.95
N MET A 38 -11.33 -3.37 3.38
CA MET A 38 -10.54 -4.41 4.03
C MET A 38 -9.75 -3.99 5.27
N PHE A 39 -9.50 -2.69 5.42
CA PHE A 39 -8.46 -2.18 6.32
C PHE A 39 -8.98 -1.39 7.52
N LEU A 40 -10.28 -1.45 7.79
CA LEU A 40 -10.84 -0.98 9.06
C LEU A 40 -10.28 -1.75 10.27
N TRP A 41 -9.73 -2.96 10.04
CA TRP A 41 -8.87 -3.68 11.00
C TRP A 41 -7.50 -3.04 11.28
N PHE A 42 -6.99 -2.22 10.34
CA PHE A 42 -5.60 -1.76 10.32
C PHE A 42 -5.44 -0.26 10.61
N ASN A 43 -6.52 0.53 10.46
CA ASN A 43 -6.54 1.97 10.70
C ASN A 43 -7.27 2.41 11.98
N ALA A 44 -8.01 1.52 12.64
CA ALA A 44 -8.74 1.89 13.85
C ALA A 44 -7.84 1.69 15.08
N LEU A 45 -7.46 2.80 15.73
CA LEU A 45 -7.37 2.78 17.20
C LEU A 45 -8.69 2.21 17.75
N PRO A 46 -8.73 1.49 18.88
CA PRO A 46 -9.99 1.08 19.48
C PRO A 46 -10.87 2.31 19.66
N THR A 47 -11.84 2.51 18.78
CA THR A 47 -12.83 3.57 18.90
C THR A 47 -13.70 3.19 20.08
N SER A 48 -13.98 4.17 20.94
CA SER A 48 -14.90 4.05 22.07
C SER A 48 -16.37 3.96 21.64
N ASP A 49 -16.63 3.56 20.38
CA ASP A 49 -17.96 3.52 19.78
C ASP A 49 -18.51 2.08 19.84
N PRO A 50 -19.53 1.81 20.68
CA PRO A 50 -20.08 0.46 20.87
C PRO A 50 -20.90 -0.05 19.67
N ASP A 51 -21.28 0.81 18.72
CA ASP A 51 -22.12 0.45 17.57
C ASP A 51 -21.31 0.29 16.26
N TYR A 52 -19.99 0.42 16.31
CA TYR A 52 -19.12 0.22 15.14
C TYR A 52 -18.87 -1.27 14.88
N PHE A 53 -19.67 -1.86 14.00
CA PHE A 53 -19.49 -3.24 13.55
C PHE A 53 -18.34 -3.36 12.55
N ARG A 54 -17.27 -4.03 12.97
CA ARG A 54 -16.13 -4.46 12.14
C ARG A 54 -16.54 -5.72 11.39
N GLU A 55 -16.84 -5.63 10.11
CA GLU A 55 -16.89 -6.85 9.30
C GLU A 55 -15.45 -7.34 9.08
N PRO A 56 -15.14 -8.62 9.36
CA PRO A 56 -13.83 -9.20 9.06
C PRO A 56 -13.70 -9.31 7.55
N THR A 57 -12.63 -8.74 7.06
CA THR A 57 -12.50 -8.40 5.65
C THR A 57 -11.83 -9.48 4.83
N ILE A 58 -11.05 -10.34 5.49
CA ILE A 58 -10.63 -11.62 4.94
C ILE A 58 -11.84 -12.52 4.70
N ASP A 59 -12.84 -12.52 5.59
CA ASP A 59 -14.07 -13.32 5.40
C ASP A 59 -14.86 -12.83 4.18
N VAL A 60 -14.98 -11.52 3.99
CA VAL A 60 -15.60 -10.92 2.79
C VAL A 60 -14.79 -11.27 1.54
N PHE A 61 -13.46 -11.17 1.56
CA PHE A 61 -12.63 -11.59 0.43
C PHE A 61 -12.77 -13.08 0.11
N ILE A 62 -12.78 -13.95 1.13
CA ILE A 62 -12.99 -15.38 0.96
C ILE A 62 -14.36 -15.61 0.32
N GLN A 63 -15.40 -14.97 0.84
CA GLN A 63 -16.75 -15.07 0.29
C GLN A 63 -16.81 -14.62 -1.18
N ASP A 64 -16.32 -13.42 -1.50
CA ASP A 64 -16.31 -12.88 -2.87
C ASP A 64 -15.52 -13.80 -3.82
N TYR A 65 -14.38 -14.31 -3.36
CA TYR A 65 -13.55 -15.24 -4.12
C TYR A 65 -14.28 -16.56 -4.39
N GLU A 66 -14.99 -17.10 -3.41
CA GLU A 66 -15.79 -18.33 -3.54
C GLU A 66 -16.97 -18.14 -4.49
N GLU A 67 -17.69 -17.01 -4.38
CA GLU A 67 -18.79 -16.64 -5.28
C GLU A 67 -18.31 -16.47 -6.72
N ASP A 68 -17.19 -15.78 -6.94
CA ASP A 68 -16.58 -15.65 -8.26
C ASP A 68 -16.09 -17.01 -8.78
N TYR A 69 -15.44 -17.83 -7.95
CA TYR A 69 -14.98 -19.16 -8.37
C TYR A 69 -16.14 -20.04 -8.87
N GLU A 70 -17.28 -20.03 -8.16
CA GLU A 70 -18.50 -20.73 -8.57
C GLU A 70 -19.11 -20.15 -9.86
N ALA A 71 -19.19 -18.82 -9.98
CA ALA A 71 -19.73 -18.13 -11.15
C ALA A 71 -18.94 -18.45 -12.44
N PHE A 72 -17.66 -18.78 -12.32
CA PHE A 72 -16.79 -19.20 -13.42
C PHE A 72 -16.71 -20.73 -13.58
N ASN A 73 -17.72 -21.48 -13.13
CA ASN A 73 -17.83 -22.94 -13.22
C ASN A 73 -16.66 -23.70 -12.58
N GLY A 74 -16.05 -23.16 -11.53
CA GLY A 74 -14.91 -23.78 -10.86
C GLY A 74 -13.68 -23.92 -11.76
N SER A 75 -13.50 -22.98 -12.70
CA SER A 75 -12.36 -22.96 -13.61
C SER A 75 -11.03 -23.02 -12.83
N GLU A 76 -10.27 -24.10 -13.00
CA GLU A 76 -8.92 -24.26 -12.44
C GLU A 76 -7.85 -23.46 -13.23
N ASP A 77 -8.23 -22.33 -13.85
CA ASP A 77 -7.25 -21.41 -14.39
C ASP A 77 -6.48 -20.80 -13.22
N LYS A 78 -5.29 -21.34 -12.96
CA LYS A 78 -4.37 -20.90 -11.89
C LYS A 78 -4.03 -19.41 -11.94
N ARG A 79 -4.28 -18.73 -13.06
CA ARG A 79 -4.07 -17.27 -13.18
C ARG A 79 -5.28 -16.47 -12.73
N LEU A 80 -6.49 -17.00 -12.85
CA LEU A 80 -7.72 -16.36 -12.40
C LEU A 80 -8.09 -16.79 -10.98
N PHE A 81 -7.95 -18.08 -10.67
CA PHE A 81 -8.22 -18.68 -9.37
C PHE A 81 -6.99 -19.43 -8.85
N PRO A 82 -6.02 -18.69 -8.28
CA PRO A 82 -4.75 -19.25 -7.78
C PRO A 82 -4.87 -20.12 -6.52
N PHE A 83 -6.03 -20.09 -5.85
CA PHE A 83 -6.31 -20.83 -4.63
C PHE A 83 -7.51 -21.75 -4.86
N THR A 84 -7.44 -22.96 -4.29
CA THR A 84 -8.64 -23.79 -4.12
C THR A 84 -9.44 -23.28 -2.92
N PRO A 85 -10.73 -22.89 -3.10
CA PRO A 85 -11.65 -22.54 -2.02
C PRO A 85 -11.69 -23.52 -0.84
N GLY A 86 -11.90 -23.01 0.37
CA GLY A 86 -12.00 -23.78 1.63
C GLY A 86 -10.75 -24.57 2.07
N LYS A 87 -9.75 -24.77 1.20
CA LYS A 87 -8.50 -25.48 1.51
C LYS A 87 -7.30 -24.54 1.45
N ASP A 88 -6.86 -24.26 0.24
CA ASP A 88 -5.65 -23.47 0.01
C ASP A 88 -5.91 -22.01 0.39
N LEU A 89 -7.05 -21.45 -0.01
CA LEU A 89 -7.39 -20.06 0.27
C LEU A 89 -7.32 -19.74 1.77
N ASN A 90 -8.06 -20.51 2.59
CA ASN A 90 -8.09 -20.32 4.04
C ASN A 90 -6.71 -20.55 4.67
N THR A 91 -5.99 -21.58 4.24
CA THR A 91 -4.62 -21.83 4.73
C THR A 91 -3.70 -20.62 4.52
N TYR A 92 -3.79 -19.97 3.37
CA TYR A 92 -2.95 -18.82 3.05
C TYR A 92 -3.44 -17.53 3.72
N CYS A 93 -4.76 -17.36 3.92
CA CYS A 93 -5.32 -16.29 4.72
C CYS A 93 -4.87 -16.40 6.18
N ASP A 94 -4.99 -17.58 6.80
CA ASP A 94 -4.52 -17.87 8.16
C ASP A 94 -3.01 -17.62 8.30
N LEU A 95 -2.24 -18.07 7.31
CA LEU A 95 -0.79 -17.82 7.27
C LEU A 95 -0.50 -16.32 7.23
N LEU A 96 -1.17 -15.56 6.36
CA LEU A 96 -0.99 -14.11 6.27
C LEU A 96 -1.34 -13.42 7.60
N GLU A 97 -2.42 -13.84 8.26
CA GLU A 97 -2.79 -13.32 9.58
C GLU A 97 -1.72 -13.62 10.64
N GLN A 98 -1.25 -14.86 10.73
CA GLN A 98 -0.21 -15.26 11.69
C GLN A 98 1.08 -14.47 11.52
N LEU A 99 1.52 -14.31 10.26
CA LEU A 99 2.71 -13.53 9.95
C LEU A 99 2.51 -12.07 10.39
N LEU A 100 1.38 -11.45 10.02
CA LEU A 100 1.10 -10.07 10.39
C LEU A 100 0.92 -9.87 11.90
N GLU A 101 0.31 -10.81 12.61
CA GLU A 101 0.07 -10.74 14.05
C GLU A 101 1.40 -10.70 14.83
N GLN A 102 2.36 -11.55 14.47
CA GLN A 102 3.69 -11.53 15.06
C GLN A 102 4.35 -10.16 14.92
N PHE A 103 4.36 -9.60 13.72
CA PHE A 103 4.97 -8.30 13.48
C PHE A 103 4.18 -7.13 14.10
N LYS A 104 2.86 -7.25 14.25
CA LYS A 104 2.03 -6.26 14.95
C LYS A 104 2.28 -6.24 16.45
N ALA A 105 2.58 -7.39 17.07
CA ALA A 105 2.95 -7.44 18.48
C ALA A 105 4.25 -6.66 18.74
N GLU A 106 5.18 -6.71 17.80
CA GLU A 106 6.46 -5.99 17.85
C GLU A 106 6.33 -4.51 17.43
N ASP A 107 5.49 -4.23 16.43
CA ASP A 107 5.21 -2.89 15.92
C ASP A 107 3.70 -2.69 15.71
N PRO A 108 2.96 -2.25 16.74
CA PRO A 108 1.50 -2.08 16.66
C PRO A 108 1.04 -1.08 15.58
N LEU A 109 1.95 -0.20 15.15
CA LEU A 109 1.69 0.83 14.14
C LEU A 109 1.98 0.36 12.72
N LEU A 110 2.50 -0.87 12.55
CA LEU A 110 2.82 -1.46 11.25
C LEU A 110 1.65 -1.33 10.27
N ALA A 111 0.44 -1.61 10.77
CA ALA A 111 -0.84 -1.53 10.07
C ALA A 111 -1.20 -0.10 9.61
N GLN A 112 -0.88 0.90 10.44
CA GLN A 112 -1.29 2.29 10.28
C GLN A 112 -0.42 3.07 9.28
N ARG A 113 0.75 2.53 8.91
CA ARG A 113 1.64 3.12 7.89
C ARG A 113 1.20 2.82 6.46
N LYS A 114 -0.01 2.31 6.27
CA LYS A 114 -0.57 2.05 4.95
C LYS A 114 -0.97 3.35 4.28
N ILE A 115 -0.48 3.60 3.07
CA ILE A 115 -0.97 4.69 2.24
C ILE A 115 -1.73 4.08 1.08
N TYR A 116 -3.03 4.37 1.03
CA TYR A 116 -3.84 4.15 -0.17
C TYR A 116 -3.90 5.46 -0.93
N PHE A 117 -3.27 5.48 -2.09
CA PHE A 117 -3.54 6.52 -3.06
C PHE A 117 -4.55 5.93 -4.06
N GLY A 118 -5.72 6.54 -4.17
CA GLY A 118 -6.60 6.22 -5.29
C GLY A 118 -5.88 6.55 -6.60
N THR A 119 -6.10 5.76 -7.66
CA THR A 119 -5.38 5.81 -8.94
C THR A 119 -5.01 7.20 -9.51
N ARG A 120 -5.83 8.22 -9.22
CA ARG A 120 -5.64 9.60 -9.69
C ARG A 120 -4.75 10.44 -8.76
N ILE A 121 -4.80 10.21 -7.44
CA ILE A 121 -4.02 10.93 -6.44
C ILE A 121 -2.54 10.57 -6.55
N ASP A 122 -2.19 9.30 -6.83
CA ASP A 122 -0.80 8.85 -7.05
C ASP A 122 -0.08 9.68 -8.12
N ARG A 123 -0.72 9.86 -9.29
CA ARG A 123 -0.14 10.60 -10.41
C ARG A 123 0.00 12.09 -10.12
N LEU A 124 -0.93 12.63 -9.35
CA LEU A 124 -0.91 14.03 -8.96
C LEU A 124 0.21 14.30 -7.95
N VAL A 125 0.31 13.47 -6.91
CA VAL A 125 1.40 13.53 -5.93
C VAL A 125 2.75 13.27 -6.61
N HIS A 126 2.83 12.31 -7.54
CA HIS A 126 4.02 12.06 -8.37
C HIS A 126 4.43 13.29 -9.17
N SER A 127 3.51 13.88 -9.93
CA SER A 127 3.78 15.05 -10.78
C SER A 127 4.21 16.26 -9.95
N CYS A 128 3.57 16.46 -8.79
CA CYS A 128 3.93 17.51 -7.85
C CYS A 128 5.33 17.27 -7.27
N LEU A 129 5.61 16.04 -6.83
CA LEU A 129 6.90 15.67 -6.26
C LEU A 129 8.01 15.84 -7.29
N LEU A 130 7.81 15.37 -8.52
CA LEU A 130 8.76 15.51 -9.62
C LEU A 130 9.11 16.98 -9.85
N LYS A 131 8.12 17.87 -9.96
CA LYS A 131 8.33 19.31 -10.12
C LYS A 131 9.12 19.92 -8.96
N VAL A 132 8.79 19.56 -7.72
CA VAL A 132 9.54 20.06 -6.54
C VAL A 132 10.99 19.58 -6.58
N LEU A 133 11.22 18.32 -6.95
CA LEU A 133 12.57 17.75 -7.06
C LEU A 133 13.36 18.42 -8.19
N GLU A 134 12.77 18.64 -9.36
CA GLU A 134 13.43 19.36 -10.46
C GLU A 134 13.91 20.75 -10.05
N ILE A 135 13.15 21.44 -9.18
CA ILE A 135 13.47 22.78 -8.70
C ILE A 135 14.49 22.76 -7.54
N LYS A 136 14.26 21.95 -6.51
CA LYS A 136 15.03 22.00 -5.24
C LYS A 136 16.10 20.92 -5.12
N PHE A 137 15.97 19.81 -5.84
CA PHE A 137 16.82 18.62 -5.75
C PHE A 137 17.05 17.98 -7.14
N PRO A 138 17.60 18.71 -8.13
CA PRO A 138 17.60 18.30 -9.54
C PRO A 138 18.37 17.00 -9.83
N LEU A 139 19.29 16.59 -8.94
CA LEU A 139 20.02 15.33 -9.03
C LEU A 139 19.23 14.11 -8.49
N ASN A 140 18.05 14.35 -7.90
CA ASN A 140 17.25 13.35 -7.23
C ASN A 140 15.87 13.16 -7.87
N THR A 141 15.66 13.60 -9.12
CA THR A 141 14.36 13.51 -9.80
C THR A 141 13.85 12.07 -9.93
N GLN A 142 14.74 11.09 -10.06
CA GLN A 142 14.40 9.66 -10.04
C GLN A 142 13.71 9.20 -8.74
N LEU A 143 13.86 9.95 -7.63
CA LEU A 143 13.20 9.60 -6.37
C LEU A 143 11.69 9.76 -6.45
N ALA A 144 11.14 10.60 -7.33
CA ALA A 144 9.69 10.69 -7.52
C ALA A 144 9.12 9.35 -8.01
N ASP A 145 9.79 8.71 -8.98
CA ASP A 145 9.37 7.42 -9.49
C ASP A 145 9.50 6.32 -8.43
N LEU A 146 10.64 6.27 -7.74
CA LEU A 146 10.87 5.28 -6.69
C LEU A 146 9.88 5.42 -5.53
N ALA A 147 9.63 6.64 -5.07
CA ALA A 147 8.78 6.90 -3.92
C ALA A 147 7.30 6.58 -4.20
N ILE A 148 6.84 6.74 -5.45
CA ILE A 148 5.45 6.47 -5.84
C ILE A 148 5.28 5.05 -6.36
N TRP A 149 6.10 4.59 -7.30
CA TRP A 149 5.90 3.32 -7.99
C TRP A 149 6.68 2.15 -7.38
N GLY A 150 7.46 2.38 -6.31
CA GLY A 150 8.35 1.38 -5.72
C GLY A 150 9.67 1.23 -6.48
N GLY A 151 10.60 0.48 -5.90
CA GLY A 151 11.93 0.26 -6.47
C GLY A 151 12.06 -1.10 -7.14
N GLU A 152 12.55 -2.07 -6.39
CA GLU A 152 12.86 -3.40 -6.88
C GLU A 152 11.60 -4.25 -7.02
N HIS A 153 11.56 -5.08 -8.05
CA HIS A 153 10.54 -6.09 -8.22
C HIS A 153 10.80 -7.28 -7.28
N ILE A 154 9.77 -7.74 -6.56
CA ILE A 154 9.87 -9.02 -5.84
C ILE A 154 10.12 -10.17 -6.83
N ASN A 155 9.45 -10.11 -7.99
CA ASN A 155 9.56 -11.01 -9.14
C ASN A 155 8.85 -10.37 -10.35
N SER A 156 8.40 -11.15 -11.34
CA SER A 156 7.61 -10.67 -12.48
C SER A 156 6.20 -10.15 -12.13
N SER A 157 5.83 -10.06 -10.85
CA SER A 157 4.56 -9.48 -10.39
C SER A 157 4.58 -7.95 -10.31
N ASN A 158 3.40 -7.38 -10.01
CA ASN A 158 3.22 -5.96 -9.70
C ASN A 158 3.61 -5.57 -8.26
N LEU A 159 4.16 -6.52 -7.49
CA LEU A 159 4.70 -6.23 -6.16
C LEU A 159 6.13 -5.69 -6.28
N ARG A 160 6.33 -4.52 -5.68
CA ARG A 160 7.62 -3.82 -5.66
C ARG A 160 7.98 -3.40 -4.26
N TYR A 161 9.26 -3.32 -3.95
CA TYR A 161 9.70 -2.82 -2.65
C TYR A 161 10.81 -1.79 -2.76
N LEU A 162 10.95 -0.97 -1.72
CA LEU A 162 12.09 -0.11 -1.49
C LEU A 162 12.92 -0.70 -0.37
N THR A 163 14.21 -0.87 -0.61
CA THR A 163 15.17 -1.26 0.43
C THR A 163 15.22 -0.19 1.53
N SER A 164 15.63 -0.57 2.74
CA SER A 164 15.74 0.37 3.86
C SER A 164 16.64 1.57 3.54
N GLY A 165 17.68 1.38 2.73
CA GLY A 165 18.54 2.46 2.22
C GLY A 165 17.78 3.46 1.33
N GLN A 166 16.99 2.96 0.37
CA GLN A 166 16.15 3.80 -0.49
C GLN A 166 15.06 4.52 0.31
N VAL A 167 14.43 3.84 1.27
CA VAL A 167 13.44 4.44 2.17
C VAL A 167 14.07 5.59 2.96
N LYS A 168 15.26 5.40 3.53
CA LYS A 168 16.02 6.45 4.24
C LYS A 168 16.33 7.65 3.33
N GLU A 169 16.81 7.42 2.10
CA GLU A 169 17.12 8.50 1.16
C GLU A 169 15.86 9.31 0.80
N ILE A 170 14.77 8.63 0.46
CA ILE A 170 13.50 9.26 0.12
C ILE A 170 12.94 10.04 1.32
N ALA A 171 12.95 9.44 2.51
CA ALA A 171 12.48 10.11 3.74
C ALA A 171 13.25 11.41 4.01
N GLN A 172 14.58 11.41 3.88
CA GLN A 172 15.41 12.60 4.09
C GLN A 172 15.04 13.75 3.14
N ILE A 173 14.70 13.43 1.89
CA ILE A 173 14.27 14.44 0.90
C ILE A 173 12.84 14.90 1.19
N LEU A 174 11.92 13.97 1.45
CA LEU A 174 10.52 14.28 1.77
C LEU A 174 10.41 15.16 3.03
N CYS A 175 11.24 14.93 4.06
CA CYS A 175 11.29 15.77 5.26
C CYS A 175 11.65 17.23 4.95
N LYS A 176 12.40 17.51 3.87
CA LYS A 176 12.80 18.87 3.46
C LYS A 176 11.76 19.59 2.59
N ILE A 177 10.71 18.90 2.15
CA ILE A 177 9.65 19.45 1.29
C ILE A 177 8.42 19.73 2.15
N ARG A 178 7.93 20.96 2.25
CA ARG A 178 6.67 21.21 2.96
C ARG A 178 5.49 20.69 2.13
N VAL A 179 4.42 20.22 2.79
CA VAL A 179 3.22 19.72 2.07
C VAL A 179 2.60 20.82 1.21
N ASP A 180 2.57 22.07 1.70
CA ASP A 180 2.12 23.21 0.89
C ASP A 180 3.00 23.48 -0.34
N GLU A 181 4.31 23.25 -0.23
CA GLU A 181 5.22 23.38 -1.38
C GLU A 181 4.95 22.29 -2.43
N LEU A 182 4.65 21.07 -1.98
CA LEU A 182 4.25 19.97 -2.86
C LEU A 182 2.94 20.31 -3.58
N LEU A 183 1.92 20.71 -2.83
CA LEU A 183 0.59 21.00 -3.38
C LEU A 183 0.53 22.30 -4.19
N HIS A 184 1.51 23.20 -4.07
CA HIS A 184 1.59 24.41 -4.89
C HIS A 184 1.66 24.10 -6.40
N HIS A 185 2.19 22.92 -6.76
CA HIS A 185 2.31 22.48 -8.15
C HIS A 185 1.09 21.69 -8.66
N PHE A 186 0.06 21.56 -7.84
CA PHE A 186 -1.17 20.84 -8.16
C PHE A 186 -1.97 21.61 -9.22
N ASP A 187 -2.37 20.91 -10.29
CA ASP A 187 -3.18 21.51 -11.34
C ASP A 187 -4.64 21.55 -10.91
N THR A 188 -5.08 22.72 -10.46
CA THR A 188 -6.46 22.97 -10.02
C THR A 188 -7.44 23.19 -11.17
N SER A 189 -6.96 23.32 -12.42
CA SER A 189 -7.84 23.58 -13.59
C SER A 189 -8.69 22.39 -14.02
N VAL A 190 -8.36 21.20 -13.53
CA VAL A 190 -9.00 19.94 -13.91
C VAL A 190 -10.05 19.48 -12.87
N TYR A 191 -10.16 20.13 -11.71
CA TYR A 191 -10.93 19.61 -10.57
C TYR A 191 -11.80 20.67 -9.86
N ALA A 192 -12.91 20.20 -9.24
CA ALA A 192 -13.73 21.03 -8.36
C ALA A 192 -12.96 21.31 -7.04
N PRO A 193 -12.86 22.59 -6.60
CA PRO A 193 -11.73 23.03 -5.76
C PRO A 193 -11.76 22.68 -4.27
N GLU A 194 -12.89 22.32 -3.66
CA GLU A 194 -13.02 22.45 -2.20
C GLU A 194 -12.79 21.14 -1.41
N ASP A 195 -13.17 19.96 -1.92
CA ASP A 195 -12.99 18.69 -1.20
C ASP A 195 -11.62 18.01 -1.48
N TRP A 196 -11.02 18.26 -2.64
CA TRP A 196 -9.88 17.48 -3.14
C TRP A 196 -8.51 17.90 -2.59
N LEU A 197 -8.34 19.19 -2.33
CA LEU A 197 -7.06 19.71 -1.85
C LEU A 197 -6.74 19.17 -0.45
N GLU A 198 -7.77 19.01 0.37
CA GLU A 198 -7.64 18.47 1.72
C GLU A 198 -7.33 16.97 1.72
N ASP A 199 -7.96 16.19 0.84
CA ASP A 199 -7.61 14.79 0.65
C ASP A 199 -6.18 14.60 0.14
N CYS A 200 -5.75 15.42 -0.82
CA CYS A 200 -4.37 15.40 -1.31
C CYS A 200 -3.37 15.83 -0.23
N ARG A 201 -3.76 16.76 0.64
CA ARG A 201 -2.96 17.20 1.79
C ARG A 201 -2.79 16.08 2.81
N LYS A 202 -3.89 15.43 3.22
CA LYS A 202 -3.85 14.27 4.13
C LYS A 202 -3.03 13.13 3.52
N ALA A 203 -3.29 12.77 2.27
CA ALA A 203 -2.53 11.73 1.58
C ALA A 203 -1.02 12.05 1.50
N SER A 204 -0.67 13.32 1.25
CA SER A 204 0.74 13.76 1.21
C SER A 204 1.40 13.77 2.61
N GLN A 205 0.65 14.10 3.66
CA GLN A 205 1.13 14.01 5.04
C GLN A 205 1.37 12.57 5.45
N GLU A 206 0.42 11.68 5.18
CA GLU A 206 0.53 10.25 5.43
C GLU A 206 1.67 9.62 4.64
N PHE A 207 1.82 10.03 3.37
CA PHE A 207 2.94 9.65 2.53
C PHE A 207 4.28 9.96 3.17
N LYS A 208 4.47 11.22 3.58
CA LYS A 208 5.69 11.64 4.24
C LYS A 208 5.92 10.94 5.57
N ARG A 209 4.86 10.78 6.38
CA ARG A 209 4.91 10.14 7.70
C ARG A 209 5.34 8.68 7.59
N CYS A 210 4.71 7.91 6.70
CA CYS A 210 5.07 6.52 6.45
C CYS A 210 6.56 6.36 6.12
N PHE A 211 7.10 7.18 5.20
CA PHE A 211 8.52 7.11 4.84
C PHE A 211 9.44 7.48 6.00
N ALA A 212 9.11 8.52 6.76
CA ALA A 212 9.90 8.94 7.92
C ALA A 212 9.93 7.85 8.99
N GLU A 213 8.78 7.31 9.38
CA GLU A 213 8.69 6.26 10.39
C GLU A 213 9.33 4.95 9.92
N ALA A 214 9.14 4.57 8.65
CA ALA A 214 9.79 3.40 8.08
C ALA A 214 11.32 3.54 8.08
N ALA A 215 11.83 4.73 7.76
CA ALA A 215 13.27 5.02 7.80
C ALA A 215 13.85 4.94 9.21
N GLU A 216 13.13 5.45 10.22
CA GLU A 216 13.52 5.39 11.64
C GLU A 216 13.60 3.96 12.15
N LYS A 217 12.71 3.08 11.67
CA LYS A 217 12.65 1.66 12.06
C LYS A 217 13.43 0.72 11.16
N GLU A 218 14.18 1.27 10.20
CA GLU A 218 14.95 0.49 9.21
C GLU A 218 14.11 -0.50 8.39
N GLN A 219 12.83 -0.18 8.20
CA GLN A 219 11.86 -0.99 7.48
C GLN A 219 11.98 -0.79 5.96
N VAL A 220 11.43 -1.76 5.23
CA VAL A 220 11.22 -1.65 3.78
C VAL A 220 9.83 -1.10 3.50
N ILE A 221 9.60 -0.53 2.33
CA ILE A 221 8.23 -0.18 1.88
C ILE A 221 7.84 -1.11 0.75
N LEU A 222 6.80 -1.91 0.96
CA LEU A 222 6.18 -2.76 -0.05
C LEU A 222 5.06 -1.98 -0.74
N ALA A 223 5.10 -1.96 -2.07
CA ALA A 223 4.15 -1.30 -2.95
C ALA A 223 3.44 -2.33 -3.84
N THR A 224 2.11 -2.24 -3.90
CA THR A 224 1.27 -3.03 -4.82
C THR A 224 0.70 -2.10 -5.88
N ILE A 225 1.00 -2.36 -7.16
CA ILE A 225 0.44 -1.61 -8.29
C ILE A 225 -0.77 -2.37 -8.86
N ILE A 226 -1.92 -1.71 -8.85
CA ILE A 226 -3.26 -2.28 -9.13
C ILE A 226 -3.78 -1.66 -10.41
#